data_AF-A0A934W2Y7-F1
#
_entry.id   AF-A0A934W2Y7-F1
#
_cell.length_a   1.000
_cell.length_b   1.000
_cell.length_c   1.000
_cell.angle_alpha   90.00
_cell.angle_beta   90.00
_cell.angle_gamma   90.00
#
_symmetry.space_group_name_H-M   'P 1'
#
loop_
_entity.id
_entity.type
_entity.pdbx_description
1 polymer ?
#
loop_
_entity_poly.entity_id
_entity_poly.type
_entity_poly.pdbx_seq_one_letter_code
_entity_poly.pdbx_strand_id
1 'polypeptide(L)'
;MIEKIQDASPAQLLEVGFSGAYQAQVEYHANWRVVQRRLEEIRGDGIAHDAGDGDVYFDLLLRQMEDEQAAYIRMTGEPSHPHSRTRMQIQLTRYWIVSVGEMLRATRNKTTEGSNLRKSMTVLVDRIGAVRMMLAKQDVQIHQAARPDTILSAVMVEGSDGRCDLSCERVSPPNSYQVRPIVNAENGSVCFPVYDPHGDILRVDDRRAISDLILSEFSE
;
A
#
# COMPACT_ATOMS: atom_id res chain seq x y z
N MET A 1 14.49 -18.67 16.67
CA MET A 1 14.70 -20.04 16.19
C MET A 1 13.58 -20.30 15.21
N ILE A 2 13.86 -20.23 13.90
CA ILE A 2 12.84 -20.48 12.87
C ILE A 2 12.86 -21.98 12.59
N GLU A 3 11.94 -22.72 13.21
CA GLU A 3 11.64 -24.10 12.83
C GLU A 3 11.17 -24.15 11.37
N LYS A 4 11.47 -25.26 10.69
CA LYS A 4 11.36 -25.45 9.24
C LYS A 4 10.03 -24.90 8.65
N ILE A 5 10.10 -23.73 8.03
CA ILE A 5 8.99 -23.07 7.31
C ILE A 5 8.53 -23.85 6.06
N GLN A 6 9.27 -24.88 5.64
CA GLN A 6 9.07 -25.58 4.37
C GLN A 6 7.70 -26.28 4.24
N ASP A 7 7.05 -26.63 5.35
CA ASP A 7 5.73 -27.28 5.37
C ASP A 7 4.61 -26.36 5.88
N ALA A 8 4.89 -25.07 6.09
CA ALA A 8 3.90 -24.13 6.62
C ALA A 8 2.82 -23.81 5.58
N SER A 9 1.56 -23.92 5.97
CA SER A 9 0.43 -23.45 5.18
C SER A 9 0.47 -21.92 4.99
N PRO A 10 -0.19 -21.37 3.95
CA PRO A 10 -0.27 -19.92 3.76
C PRO A 10 -0.78 -19.16 4.99
N ALA A 11 -1.74 -19.71 5.73
CA ALA A 11 -2.26 -19.09 6.95
C ALA A 11 -1.18 -19.00 8.04
N GLN A 12 -0.41 -20.08 8.26
CA GLN A 12 0.68 -20.08 9.23
C GLN A 12 1.80 -19.11 8.85
N LEU A 13 2.10 -18.96 7.56
CA LEU A 13 3.07 -17.98 7.07
C LEU A 13 2.61 -16.55 7.35
N LEU A 14 1.32 -16.25 7.17
CA LEU A 14 0.74 -14.95 7.49
C LEU A 14 0.79 -14.68 9.00
N GLU A 15 0.38 -15.64 9.83
CA GLU A 15 0.42 -15.51 11.29
C GLU A 15 1.84 -15.26 11.81
N VAL A 16 2.82 -16.02 11.32
CA VAL A 16 4.24 -15.82 11.66
C VAL A 16 4.72 -14.44 11.19
N GLY A 17 4.35 -14.02 9.98
CA GLY A 17 4.70 -12.69 9.46
C GLY A 17 4.14 -11.56 10.31
N PHE A 18 2.84 -11.61 10.66
CA PHE A 18 2.21 -10.61 11.52
C PHE A 18 2.79 -10.62 12.95
N SER A 19 3.01 -11.80 13.52
CA SER A 19 3.62 -11.93 14.85
C SER A 19 5.03 -11.34 14.88
N GLY A 20 5.84 -11.63 13.86
CA GLY A 20 7.18 -11.06 13.71
C GLY A 20 7.16 -9.54 13.54
N ALA A 21 6.28 -9.02 12.68
CA ALA A 21 6.11 -7.57 12.48
C ALA A 21 5.65 -6.89 13.77
N TYR A 22 4.69 -7.48 14.49
CA TYR A 22 4.21 -6.96 15.77
C TYR A 22 5.33 -6.88 16.81
N GLN A 23 6.12 -7.96 16.97
CA GLN A 23 7.24 -7.99 17.90
C GLN A 23 8.30 -6.93 17.59
N ALA A 24 8.55 -6.65 16.30
CA ALA A 24 9.52 -5.64 15.88
C ALA A 24 9.01 -4.19 15.99
N GLN A 25 7.69 -3.98 15.96
CA GLN A 25 7.06 -2.66 15.79
C GLN A 25 5.98 -2.41 16.86
N VAL A 26 6.18 -2.87 18.10
CA VAL A 26 5.16 -2.84 19.17
C VAL A 26 4.63 -1.43 19.43
N GLU A 27 5.53 -0.45 19.64
CA GLU A 27 5.15 0.94 19.95
C GLU A 27 4.41 1.58 18.77
N TYR A 28 4.91 1.32 17.56
CA TYR A 28 4.31 1.80 16.32
C TYR A 28 2.87 1.28 16.15
N HIS A 29 2.65 -0.02 16.37
CA HIS A 29 1.33 -0.62 16.34
C HIS A 29 0.39 0.00 17.38
N ALA A 30 0.89 0.24 18.61
CA ALA A 30 0.10 0.88 19.66
C ALA A 30 -0.37 2.29 19.25
N ASN A 31 0.50 3.11 18.66
CA ASN A 31 0.14 4.43 18.16
C ASN A 31 -0.93 4.37 17.06
N TRP A 32 -0.79 3.44 16.12
CA TRP A 32 -1.78 3.23 15.07
C TRP A 32 -3.15 2.78 15.62
N ARG A 33 -3.17 1.93 16.65
CA ARG A 33 -4.42 1.52 17.30
C ARG A 33 -5.14 2.69 17.97
N VAL A 34 -4.40 3.66 18.53
CA VAL A 34 -4.98 4.91 19.08
C VAL A 34 -5.61 5.74 17.96
N VAL A 35 -4.87 5.95 16.87
CA VAL A 35 -5.38 6.70 15.70
C VAL A 35 -6.60 6.03 15.09
N GLN A 36 -6.56 4.70 14.92
CA GLN A 36 -7.69 3.93 14.40
C GLN A 36 -8.95 4.13 15.25
N ARG A 37 -8.82 3.99 16.57
CA ARG A 37 -9.95 4.22 17.50
C ARG A 37 -10.53 5.62 17.37
N ARG A 38 -9.67 6.64 17.29
CA ARG A 38 -10.12 8.04 17.12
C ARG A 38 -10.87 8.25 15.80
N LEU A 39 -10.36 7.67 14.71
CA LEU A 39 -11.02 7.73 13.40
C LEU A 39 -12.37 7.00 13.41
N GLU A 40 -12.47 5.89 14.14
CA GLU A 40 -13.72 5.14 14.39
C GLU A 40 -14.73 5.96 15.19
N GLU A 41 -14.30 6.59 16.29
CA GLU A 41 -15.15 7.45 17.13
C GLU A 41 -15.76 8.61 16.33
N ILE A 42 -14.99 9.25 15.45
CA ILE A 42 -15.48 10.32 14.58
C ILE A 42 -16.48 9.78 13.54
N ARG A 43 -16.23 8.58 13.02
CA ARG A 43 -17.02 7.97 11.94
C ARG A 43 -18.38 7.45 12.43
N GLY A 44 -18.39 6.91 13.65
CA GLY A 44 -19.53 6.23 14.27
C GLY A 44 -19.90 4.91 13.56
N ASP A 45 -20.91 4.22 14.11
CA ASP A 45 -21.34 2.87 13.69
C ASP A 45 -22.07 2.81 12.33
N GLY A 46 -22.25 3.96 11.68
CA GLY A 46 -23.01 4.08 10.43
C GLY A 46 -22.22 3.73 9.15
N ILE A 47 -20.97 3.29 9.28
CA ILE A 47 -20.12 2.90 8.14
C ILE A 47 -19.74 1.43 8.32
N ALA A 48 -19.71 0.70 7.21
CA ALA A 48 -19.40 -0.73 7.21
C ALA A 48 -18.04 -0.99 7.91
N HIS A 49 -18.02 -2.05 8.72
CA HIS A 49 -16.90 -2.43 9.58
C HIS A 49 -15.61 -2.75 8.79
N ASP A 50 -15.72 -3.02 7.50
CA ASP A 50 -14.59 -3.27 6.59
C ASP A 50 -13.90 -1.99 6.10
N ALA A 51 -14.45 -0.80 6.36
CA ALA A 51 -13.91 0.48 5.89
C ALA A 51 -12.72 1.05 6.71
N GLY A 52 -11.93 0.19 7.37
CA GLY A 52 -10.70 0.63 8.07
C GLY A 52 -10.09 -0.37 9.06
N ASP A 53 -10.78 -1.47 9.38
CA ASP A 53 -10.33 -2.37 10.47
C ASP A 53 -9.09 -3.22 10.12
N GLY A 54 -8.77 -3.35 8.83
CA GLY A 54 -7.56 -4.03 8.34
C GLY A 54 -6.33 -3.12 8.23
N ASP A 55 -6.51 -1.80 8.23
CA ASP A 55 -5.45 -0.87 7.77
C ASP A 55 -4.25 -0.84 8.72
N VAL A 56 -4.48 -1.00 10.03
CA VAL A 56 -3.41 -1.05 11.03
C VAL A 56 -2.54 -2.29 10.89
N TYR A 57 -3.13 -3.44 10.60
CA TYR A 57 -2.37 -4.69 10.44
C TYR A 57 -1.56 -4.66 9.13
N PHE A 58 -2.16 -4.22 8.03
CA PHE A 58 -1.43 -4.08 6.77
C PHE A 58 -0.33 -3.04 6.86
N ASP A 59 -0.57 -1.93 7.55
CA ASP A 59 0.43 -0.90 7.78
C ASP A 59 1.60 -1.41 8.65
N LEU A 60 1.30 -2.16 9.72
CA LEU A 60 2.30 -2.84 10.56
C LEU A 60 3.18 -3.79 9.72
N LEU A 61 2.56 -4.64 8.90
CA LEU A 61 3.28 -5.57 8.04
C LEU A 61 4.14 -4.81 7.02
N LEU A 62 3.59 -3.78 6.38
CA LEU A 62 4.32 -2.92 5.43
C LEU A 62 5.50 -2.23 6.10
N ARG A 63 5.35 -1.70 7.31
CA ARG A 63 6.42 -1.08 8.09
C ARG A 63 7.59 -2.03 8.28
N GLN A 64 7.30 -3.28 8.68
CA GLN A 64 8.33 -4.29 8.83
C GLN A 64 8.95 -4.67 7.48
N MET A 65 8.14 -4.86 6.43
CA MET A 65 8.64 -5.20 5.09
C MET A 65 9.60 -4.14 4.54
N GLU A 66 9.35 -2.87 4.83
CA GLU A 66 10.21 -1.75 4.45
C GLU A 66 11.55 -1.76 5.19
N ASP A 67 11.56 -1.99 6.50
CA ASP A 67 12.79 -2.03 7.28
C ASP A 67 13.74 -3.13 6.77
N GLU A 68 13.21 -4.33 6.46
CA GLU A 68 14.05 -5.40 5.90
C GLU A 68 14.34 -5.22 4.40
N GLN A 69 13.51 -4.49 3.64
CA GLN A 69 13.84 -4.06 2.27
C GLN A 69 15.00 -3.06 2.29
N ALA A 70 14.98 -2.09 3.21
CA ALA A 70 16.08 -1.15 3.41
C ALA A 70 17.36 -1.87 3.84
N ALA A 71 17.25 -2.85 4.75
CA ALA A 71 18.38 -3.69 5.15
C ALA A 71 18.97 -4.46 3.95
N TYR A 72 18.11 -5.06 3.12
CA TYR A 72 18.53 -5.74 1.91
C TYR A 72 19.27 -4.81 0.94
N ILE A 73 18.72 -3.62 0.67
CA ILE A 73 19.36 -2.61 -0.20
C ILE A 73 20.73 -2.22 0.34
N ARG A 74 20.84 -1.95 1.65
CA ARG A 74 22.13 -1.62 2.29
C ARG A 74 23.14 -2.75 2.19
N MET A 75 22.71 -4.00 2.28
CA MET A 75 23.60 -5.16 2.24
C MET A 75 24.06 -5.52 0.83
N THR A 76 23.20 -5.34 -0.18
CA THR A 76 23.42 -5.87 -1.53
C THR A 76 23.65 -4.80 -2.60
N GLY A 77 23.22 -3.56 -2.33
CA GLY A 77 23.15 -2.49 -3.34
C GLY A 77 21.97 -2.63 -4.31
N GLU A 78 21.20 -3.72 -4.25
CA GLU A 78 20.11 -4.00 -5.18
C GLU A 78 18.79 -3.38 -4.69
N PRO A 79 18.06 -2.64 -5.54
CA PRO A 79 16.85 -1.90 -5.14
C PRO A 79 15.64 -2.80 -4.86
N SER A 80 15.68 -4.06 -5.31
CA SER A 80 14.55 -4.98 -5.20
C SER A 80 15.00 -6.42 -4.95
N HIS A 81 14.27 -7.11 -4.09
CA HIS A 81 14.51 -8.52 -3.80
C HIS A 81 14.02 -9.41 -4.95
N PRO A 82 14.77 -10.45 -5.36
CA PRO A 82 14.48 -11.24 -6.56
C PRO A 82 13.22 -12.13 -6.43
N HIS A 83 12.88 -12.59 -5.23
CA HIS A 83 11.81 -13.59 -5.01
C HIS A 83 10.44 -12.99 -4.67
N SER A 84 9.95 -12.04 -5.48
CA SER A 84 8.59 -11.46 -5.38
C SER A 84 8.25 -10.66 -4.11
N ARG A 85 9.10 -10.64 -3.08
CA ARG A 85 8.91 -9.83 -1.86
C ARG A 85 8.60 -8.36 -2.17
N THR A 86 9.42 -7.71 -3.00
CA THR A 86 9.18 -6.30 -3.39
C THR A 86 7.89 -6.15 -4.19
N ARG A 87 7.51 -7.15 -5.00
CA ARG A 87 6.22 -7.13 -5.72
C ARG A 87 5.05 -7.21 -4.73
N MET A 88 5.14 -8.08 -3.72
CA MET A 88 4.13 -8.18 -2.66
C MET A 88 4.01 -6.88 -1.89
N GLN A 89 5.14 -6.27 -1.50
CA GLN A 89 5.16 -4.98 -0.83
C GLN A 89 4.46 -3.89 -1.66
N ILE A 90 4.73 -3.84 -2.97
CA ILE A 90 4.07 -2.92 -3.90
C ILE A 90 2.56 -3.14 -3.91
N GLN A 91 2.07 -4.39 -4.00
CA GLN A 91 0.62 -4.66 -4.03
C GLN A 91 -0.06 -4.34 -2.70
N LEU A 92 0.56 -4.71 -1.58
CA LEU A 92 0.07 -4.37 -0.25
C LEU A 92 0.05 -2.85 -0.04
N THR A 93 1.06 -2.14 -0.52
CA THR A 93 1.09 -0.67 -0.49
C THR A 93 -0.08 -0.07 -1.27
N ARG A 94 -0.38 -0.61 -2.46
CA ARG A 94 -1.53 -0.14 -3.26
C ARG A 94 -2.84 -0.34 -2.54
N TYR A 95 -3.05 -1.55 -2.02
CA TYR A 95 -4.24 -1.88 -1.23
C TYR A 95 -4.39 -0.92 -0.05
N TRP A 96 -3.32 -0.74 0.72
CA TRP A 96 -3.30 0.12 1.89
C TRP A 96 -3.63 1.58 1.55
N ILE A 97 -2.99 2.17 0.52
CA ILE A 97 -3.25 3.56 0.10
C ILE A 97 -4.72 3.75 -0.29
N VAL A 98 -5.31 2.78 -1.01
CA VAL A 98 -6.72 2.85 -1.41
C VAL A 98 -7.63 2.77 -0.19
N SER A 99 -7.35 1.83 0.71
CA SER A 99 -8.15 1.58 1.92
C SER A 99 -8.11 2.75 2.90
N VAL A 100 -6.90 3.19 3.27
CA VAL A 100 -6.70 4.33 4.19
C VAL A 100 -7.28 5.62 3.62
N GLY A 101 -7.20 5.81 2.30
CA GLY A 101 -7.80 6.95 1.62
C GLY A 101 -9.32 6.97 1.72
N GLU A 102 -9.97 5.81 1.65
CA GLU A 102 -11.42 5.68 1.87
C GLU A 102 -11.79 5.90 3.34
N MET A 103 -11.04 5.34 4.28
CA MET A 103 -11.22 5.59 5.71
C MET A 103 -11.18 7.09 6.01
N LEU A 104 -10.14 7.79 5.58
CA LEU A 104 -9.98 9.23 5.84
C LEU A 104 -11.07 10.06 5.15
N ARG A 105 -11.46 9.72 3.92
CA ARG A 105 -12.57 10.39 3.21
C ARG A 105 -13.89 10.24 3.96
N ALA A 106 -14.18 9.02 4.43
CA ALA A 106 -15.40 8.69 5.16
C ALA A 106 -15.44 9.43 6.51
N THR A 107 -14.34 9.41 7.25
CA THR A 107 -14.20 10.13 8.52
C THR A 107 -14.34 11.64 8.32
N ARG A 108 -13.70 12.23 7.30
CA ARG A 108 -13.84 13.66 6.97
C ARG A 108 -15.30 14.05 6.73
N ASN A 109 -16.07 13.22 6.04
CA ASN A 109 -17.47 13.52 5.75
C ASN A 109 -18.36 13.57 7.01
N LYS A 110 -17.92 12.99 8.13
CA LYS A 110 -18.59 13.05 9.43
C LYS A 110 -18.13 14.22 10.31
N THR A 111 -17.03 14.88 9.96
CA THR A 111 -16.54 16.06 10.69
C THR A 111 -17.35 17.32 10.38
N THR A 112 -17.57 18.15 11.41
CA THR A 112 -18.30 19.43 11.30
C THR A 112 -17.65 20.36 10.28
N GLU A 113 -18.47 20.98 9.45
CA GLU A 113 -18.03 21.95 8.46
C GLU A 113 -17.32 23.16 9.12
N GLY A 114 -16.24 23.64 8.50
CA GLY A 114 -15.44 24.75 9.03
C GLY A 114 -14.49 24.41 10.19
N SER A 115 -14.60 23.24 10.82
CA SER A 115 -13.71 22.82 11.91
C SER A 115 -12.25 22.69 11.49
N ASN A 116 -11.31 22.93 12.42
CA ASN A 116 -9.87 22.74 12.17
C ASN A 116 -9.54 21.29 11.79
N LEU A 117 -10.20 20.33 12.44
CA LEU A 117 -10.08 18.91 12.11
C LEU A 117 -10.48 18.65 10.66
N ARG A 118 -11.61 19.18 10.19
CA ARG A 118 -12.02 19.02 8.79
C ARG A 118 -11.01 19.63 7.81
N LYS A 119 -10.40 20.77 8.15
CA LYS A 119 -9.35 21.40 7.32
C LYS A 119 -8.10 20.51 7.22
N SER A 120 -7.57 20.02 8.34
CA SER A 120 -6.44 19.08 8.36
C SER A 120 -6.78 17.80 7.56
N MET A 121 -7.93 17.19 7.83
CA MET A 121 -8.40 16.01 7.10
C MET A 121 -8.57 16.24 5.60
N THR A 122 -8.96 17.45 5.19
CA THR A 122 -9.09 17.78 3.76
C THR A 122 -7.71 17.76 3.09
N VAL A 123 -6.69 18.33 3.72
CA VAL A 123 -5.30 18.29 3.21
C VAL A 123 -4.81 16.85 3.09
N LEU A 124 -5.06 16.00 4.09
CA LEU A 124 -4.70 14.58 4.07
C LEU A 124 -5.43 13.81 2.97
N VAL A 125 -6.74 13.97 2.87
CA VAL A 125 -7.57 13.30 1.87
C VAL A 125 -7.19 13.73 0.46
N ASP A 126 -6.88 15.00 0.23
CA ASP A 126 -6.44 15.48 -1.08
C ASP A 126 -5.06 14.93 -1.46
N ARG A 127 -4.13 14.89 -0.50
CA ARG A 127 -2.78 14.33 -0.69
C ARG A 127 -2.84 12.84 -1.05
N ILE A 128 -3.63 12.05 -0.31
CA ILE A 128 -3.80 10.61 -0.55
C ILE A 128 -4.67 10.36 -1.79
N GLY A 129 -5.68 11.19 -2.01
CA GLY A 129 -6.58 11.13 -3.17
C GLY A 129 -5.82 11.26 -4.50
N ALA A 130 -4.81 12.13 -4.56
CA ALA A 130 -3.94 12.24 -5.74
C ALA A 130 -3.20 10.93 -6.04
N VAL A 131 -2.61 10.30 -5.04
CA VAL A 131 -1.90 9.02 -5.19
C VAL A 131 -2.89 7.88 -5.53
N ARG A 132 -4.03 7.84 -4.85
CA ARG A 132 -5.09 6.86 -5.10
C ARG A 132 -5.64 6.96 -6.52
N MET A 133 -5.84 8.16 -7.06
CA MET A 133 -6.29 8.33 -8.44
C MET A 133 -5.31 7.73 -9.44
N MET A 134 -4.01 7.91 -9.22
CA MET A 134 -2.95 7.33 -10.05
C MET A 134 -2.91 5.80 -9.94
N LEU A 135 -3.17 5.26 -8.75
CA LEU A 135 -3.22 3.82 -8.50
C LEU A 135 -4.48 3.14 -9.06
N ALA A 136 -5.65 3.77 -8.91
CA ALA A 136 -6.93 3.24 -9.35
C ALA A 136 -7.13 3.37 -10.86
N LYS A 137 -6.62 4.45 -11.47
CA LYS A 137 -6.68 4.64 -12.93
C LYS A 137 -5.51 4.00 -13.65
N GLN A 138 -4.43 3.73 -12.93
CA GLN A 138 -3.23 3.11 -13.46
C GLN A 138 -2.64 3.89 -14.65
N ASP A 139 -2.88 5.19 -14.74
CA ASP A 139 -2.46 6.04 -15.85
C ASP A 139 -1.76 7.27 -15.29
N VAL A 140 -0.63 7.65 -15.88
CA VAL A 140 -0.09 8.99 -15.73
C VAL A 140 -0.97 9.85 -16.62
N GLN A 141 -1.58 10.92 -16.12
CA GLN A 141 -2.23 11.90 -16.99
C GLN A 141 -1.18 12.69 -17.78
N ILE A 142 -0.31 12.02 -18.56
CA ILE A 142 0.46 12.66 -19.60
C ILE A 142 -0.52 12.80 -20.76
N HIS A 143 -1.00 14.01 -20.99
CA HIS A 143 -1.55 14.28 -22.31
C HIS A 143 -0.42 14.03 -23.33
N GLN A 144 -0.54 12.96 -24.13
CA GLN A 144 0.10 12.72 -25.44
C GLN A 144 1.22 11.67 -25.62
N ALA A 145 1.48 10.71 -24.70
CA ALA A 145 2.34 9.55 -25.02
C ALA A 145 1.53 8.30 -25.44
N ALA A 146 2.00 7.54 -26.44
CA ALA A 146 1.33 6.33 -26.91
C ALA A 146 1.51 5.17 -25.91
N ARG A 147 0.41 4.44 -25.62
CA ARG A 147 0.38 3.30 -24.70
C ARG A 147 1.21 2.12 -25.26
N PRO A 148 1.89 1.32 -24.41
CA PRO A 148 2.58 0.10 -24.86
C PRO A 148 1.58 -0.97 -25.31
N ASP A 149 1.98 -1.82 -26.28
CA ASP A 149 1.04 -2.72 -26.97
C ASP A 149 0.82 -4.10 -26.29
N THR A 150 1.62 -4.51 -25.29
CA THR A 150 1.45 -5.77 -24.48
C THR A 150 1.99 -5.69 -23.03
N ILE A 151 1.41 -6.48 -22.11
CA ILE A 151 1.89 -6.83 -20.75
C ILE A 151 1.91 -8.36 -20.53
N LEU A 152 2.58 -8.84 -19.49
CA LEU A 152 2.61 -10.26 -19.10
C LEU A 152 1.48 -10.55 -18.10
N SER A 153 0.65 -11.55 -18.38
CA SER A 153 -0.41 -12.06 -17.51
C SER A 153 -0.18 -13.53 -17.18
N ALA A 154 -0.52 -13.94 -15.95
CA ALA A 154 -0.51 -15.33 -15.55
C ALA A 154 -1.94 -15.87 -15.56
N VAL A 155 -2.17 -16.98 -16.25
CA VAL A 155 -3.47 -17.64 -16.39
C VAL A 155 -3.38 -19.08 -15.92
N MET A 156 -4.43 -19.58 -15.27
CA MET A 156 -4.56 -21.01 -15.02
C MET A 156 -5.07 -21.68 -16.29
N VAL A 157 -4.41 -22.76 -16.68
CA VAL A 157 -4.78 -23.59 -17.81
C VAL A 157 -4.98 -25.01 -17.30
N GLU A 158 -6.10 -25.64 -17.66
CA GLU A 158 -6.36 -27.02 -17.26
C GLU A 158 -5.53 -27.97 -18.14
N GLY A 159 -4.64 -28.72 -17.50
CA GLY A 159 -3.82 -29.74 -18.13
C GLY A 159 -4.67 -30.97 -18.50
N SER A 160 -4.15 -31.77 -19.44
CA SER A 160 -4.86 -32.95 -19.97
C SER A 160 -5.13 -34.06 -18.95
N ASP A 161 -4.53 -33.97 -17.75
CA ASP A 161 -4.72 -34.88 -16.62
C ASP A 161 -5.68 -34.35 -15.54
N GLY A 162 -6.31 -33.18 -15.78
CA GLY A 162 -7.26 -32.54 -14.85
C GLY A 162 -6.62 -31.69 -13.76
N ARG A 163 -5.31 -31.42 -13.83
CA ARG A 163 -4.61 -30.48 -12.93
C ARG A 163 -4.55 -29.09 -13.55
N CYS A 164 -4.70 -28.04 -12.74
CA CYS A 164 -4.53 -26.65 -13.20
C CYS A 164 -3.05 -26.26 -13.17
N ASP A 165 -2.48 -25.98 -14.33
CA ASP A 165 -1.12 -25.47 -14.50
C ASP A 165 -1.12 -23.94 -14.67
N LEU A 166 -0.07 -23.27 -14.20
CA LEU A 166 0.07 -21.82 -14.25
C LEU A 166 0.92 -21.45 -15.48
N SER A 167 0.30 -20.84 -16.49
CA SER A 167 0.96 -20.40 -17.72
C SER A 167 1.11 -18.88 -17.76
N CYS A 168 2.21 -18.40 -18.33
CA CYS A 168 2.42 -16.96 -18.56
C CYS A 168 2.22 -16.65 -20.04
N GLU A 169 1.29 -15.75 -20.34
CA GLU A 169 1.05 -15.25 -21.69
C GLU A 169 1.32 -13.74 -21.80
N ARG A 170 1.78 -13.32 -22.98
CA ARG A 170 1.83 -11.90 -23.32
C ARG A 170 0.46 -11.51 -23.85
N VAL A 171 -0.27 -10.71 -23.07
CA VAL A 171 -1.57 -10.17 -23.45
C VAL A 171 -1.38 -8.71 -23.86
N SER A 172 -2.14 -8.20 -24.84
CA SER A 172 -2.25 -6.75 -24.99
C SER A 172 -2.68 -6.16 -23.64
N PRO A 173 -2.06 -5.09 -23.11
CA PRO A 173 -2.48 -4.57 -21.85
C PRO A 173 -3.93 -4.12 -22.08
N PRO A 174 -4.86 -4.48 -21.20
CA PRO A 174 -6.04 -3.67 -21.09
C PRO A 174 -5.56 -2.32 -20.52
N ASN A 175 -5.02 -1.41 -21.35
CA ASN A 175 -4.64 -0.04 -20.98
C ASN A 175 -4.09 0.16 -19.54
N SER A 176 -3.13 -0.63 -19.03
CA SER A 176 -2.74 -0.58 -17.59
C SER A 176 -1.33 -1.14 -17.31
N TYR A 177 -0.48 -0.73 -16.34
CA TYR A 177 -0.40 0.40 -15.40
C TYR A 177 0.78 1.34 -15.82
N GLN A 178 0.60 2.66 -15.94
CA GLN A 178 1.61 3.63 -16.41
C GLN A 178 2.50 4.25 -15.32
N VAL A 179 2.16 4.16 -14.02
CA VAL A 179 2.99 4.73 -12.93
C VAL A 179 3.93 3.67 -12.37
N ARG A 180 5.23 3.82 -12.64
CA ARG A 180 6.27 2.93 -12.08
C ARG A 180 6.47 3.25 -10.59
N PRO A 181 6.31 2.27 -9.69
CA PRO A 181 6.65 2.47 -8.27
C PRO A 181 8.16 2.72 -8.11
N ILE A 182 8.49 3.62 -7.20
CA ILE A 182 9.87 3.92 -6.79
C ILE A 182 10.07 3.30 -5.40
N VAL A 183 11.16 2.57 -5.21
CA VAL A 183 11.57 2.08 -3.88
C VAL A 183 12.58 3.07 -3.32
N ASN A 184 12.26 3.66 -2.17
CA ASN A 184 13.17 4.55 -1.45
C ASN A 184 14.32 3.71 -0.84
N ALA A 185 15.54 4.02 -1.24
CA ALA A 185 16.73 3.27 -0.83
C ALA A 185 17.07 3.43 0.65
N GLU A 186 16.69 4.54 1.27
CA GLU A 186 17.03 4.85 2.67
C GLU A 186 16.15 4.05 3.65
N ASN A 187 14.85 4.02 3.37
CA ASN A 187 13.84 3.49 4.30
C ASN A 187 13.08 2.27 3.75
N GLY A 188 13.36 1.83 2.53
CA GLY A 188 12.74 0.67 1.88
C GLY A 188 11.29 0.86 1.45
N SER A 189 10.73 2.07 1.64
CA SER A 189 9.35 2.43 1.37
C SER A 189 9.03 2.46 -0.12
N VAL A 190 7.76 2.20 -0.46
CA VAL A 190 7.27 2.29 -1.83
C VAL A 190 6.59 3.63 -2.03
N CYS A 191 7.00 4.33 -3.07
CA CYS A 191 6.43 5.59 -3.54
C CYS A 191 5.73 5.39 -4.89
N PHE A 192 4.57 6.04 -5.05
CA PHE A 192 3.90 6.19 -6.33
C PHE A 192 3.92 7.67 -6.71
N PRO A 193 4.83 8.11 -7.61
CA PRO A 193 4.93 9.50 -7.97
C PRO A 193 3.63 10.00 -8.60
N VAL A 194 3.23 11.21 -8.22
CA VAL A 194 2.12 11.93 -8.83
C VAL A 194 2.70 12.92 -9.82
N TYR A 195 2.20 12.89 -11.06
CA TYR A 195 2.61 13.80 -12.12
C TYR A 195 1.49 14.77 -12.45
N ASP A 196 1.87 15.96 -12.91
CA ASP A 196 0.94 16.92 -13.50
C ASP A 196 0.61 16.56 -14.97
N PRO A 197 -0.28 17.33 -15.64
CA PRO A 197 -0.61 17.13 -17.05
C PRO A 197 0.56 17.26 -18.04
N HIS A 198 1.66 17.89 -17.61
CA HIS A 198 2.87 18.14 -18.38
C HIS A 198 3.95 17.07 -18.14
N GLY A 199 3.73 16.15 -17.20
CA GLY A 199 4.67 15.10 -16.84
C GLY A 199 5.68 15.52 -15.75
N ASP A 200 5.49 16.68 -15.13
CA ASP A 200 6.29 17.13 -14.00
C ASP A 200 5.84 16.46 -12.70
N ILE A 201 6.80 16.10 -11.86
CA ILE A 201 6.52 15.44 -10.58
C ILE A 201 5.94 16.45 -9.60
N LEU A 202 4.69 16.25 -9.20
CA LEU A 202 4.01 17.03 -8.18
C LEU A 202 4.29 16.53 -6.77
N ARG A 203 4.36 15.19 -6.59
CA ARG A 203 4.55 14.56 -5.28
C ARG A 203 5.28 13.23 -5.39
N VAL A 204 6.09 12.92 -4.37
CA VAL A 204 6.88 11.69 -4.23
C VAL A 204 6.81 11.12 -2.82
N ASP A 205 5.67 11.30 -2.17
CA ASP A 205 5.47 10.80 -0.82
C ASP A 205 5.49 9.28 -0.84
N ASP A 206 6.50 8.70 -0.19
CA ASP A 206 6.55 7.28 0.03
C ASP A 206 5.51 6.87 1.09
N ARG A 207 5.10 5.60 1.09
CA ARG A 207 4.03 5.14 1.99
C ARG A 207 4.37 5.35 3.47
N ARG A 208 5.62 5.17 3.88
CA ARG A 208 6.15 5.51 5.22
C ARG A 208 5.87 6.94 5.60
N ALA A 209 6.21 7.89 4.74
CA ALA A 209 5.91 9.30 4.99
C ALA A 209 4.39 9.58 5.11
N ILE A 210 3.55 8.92 4.31
CA ILE A 210 2.09 9.07 4.39
C ILE A 210 1.56 8.54 5.72
N SER A 211 2.03 7.37 6.15
CA SER A 211 1.62 6.73 7.39
C SER A 211 2.08 7.52 8.62
N ASP A 212 3.31 8.02 8.62
CA ASP A 212 3.85 8.86 9.70
C ASP A 212 3.09 10.19 9.80
N LEU A 213 2.70 10.76 8.65
CA LEU A 213 1.87 11.95 8.60
C LEU A 213 0.50 11.71 9.26
N ILE A 214 -0.18 10.61 8.92
CA ILE A 214 -1.46 10.26 9.55
C ILE A 214 -1.30 10.09 11.05
N LEU A 215 -0.26 9.38 11.50
CA LEU A 215 0.03 9.27 12.92
C LEU A 215 0.18 10.65 13.56
N SER A 216 1.00 11.53 12.99
CA SER A 216 1.26 12.87 13.56
C SER A 216 0.00 13.72 13.70
N GLU A 217 -0.93 13.64 12.75
CA GLU A 217 -2.16 14.45 12.73
C GLU A 217 -3.21 13.98 13.74
N PHE A 218 -3.13 12.72 14.18
CA PHE A 218 -4.12 12.11 15.06
C PHE A 218 -3.57 11.63 16.41
N SER A 219 -2.28 11.85 16.70
CA SER A 219 -1.63 11.42 17.95
C SER A 219 -1.80 12.37 19.15
N GLU A 220 -2.45 13.53 18.98
CA GLU A 220 -2.79 14.48 20.06
C GLU A 220 -4.20 14.30 20.63
#